data_AF-A0A7Y2AU89-F1
#
_entry.id   AF-A0A7Y2AU89-F1
#
_cell.length_a   1.000
_cell.length_b   1.000
_cell.length_c   1.000
_cell.angle_alpha   90.00
_cell.angle_beta   90.00
_cell.angle_gamma   90.00
#
_symmetry.space_group_name_H-M   'P 1'
#
loop_
_entity.id
_entity.type
_entity.pdbx_description
1 polymer ?
#
loop_
_entity_poly.entity_id
_entity_poly.type
_entity_poly.pdbx_seq_one_letter_code
_entity_poly.pdbx_strand_id
1 'polypeptide(L)'
;MTEQKSSSPVLIYLAGVVFIIWGILGLMDAKNYVDVGYQSGDNNDIVYIEEGSPADSAGMLMGDVIKSIGGIDANNNKELSKMERAKAGDVREYVVDRNGEDVTLSLTFTELNKKDKSLNMVAFIIGLLFILLGIWSHSRHKSVLSRAFAVFALCFGFIFMSGPYIAAGMLNNLVNSISTTIVIFSFAFLLSYLLKYPPESKQQKLLYLPAIIAALMVWVLNFVQPDGSGTINMVVRLFFGGVIILYFVSSLITLIRKYMRSSSEDRSKKGLNLMLIGAVIGLLPILVYFTAGYLSPGIDLPGNDYVFVTFVAIPIFFTMALGKVSRT
;
A
#
# COMPACT_ATOMS: atom_id res chain seq x y z
N MET A 1 38.48 -18.61 -12.79
CA MET A 1 37.49 -17.90 -11.96
C MET A 1 36.24 -17.74 -12.81
N THR A 2 35.24 -18.56 -12.55
CA THR A 2 33.96 -18.58 -13.27
C THR A 2 33.23 -17.27 -13.01
N GLU A 3 33.00 -16.49 -14.07
CA GLU A 3 32.04 -15.39 -14.05
C GLU A 3 30.67 -15.96 -13.65
N GLN A 4 30.32 -15.79 -12.38
CA GLN A 4 28.97 -15.98 -11.91
C GLN A 4 28.14 -14.87 -12.56
N LYS A 5 27.61 -15.15 -13.76
CA LYS A 5 26.68 -14.31 -14.50
C LYS A 5 25.49 -14.04 -13.58
N SER A 6 25.57 -12.93 -12.86
CA SER A 6 24.58 -12.49 -11.88
C SER A 6 23.20 -12.58 -12.52
N SER A 7 22.38 -13.51 -12.05
CA SER A 7 20.97 -13.71 -12.44
C SER A 7 20.06 -12.55 -12.03
N SER A 8 20.61 -11.56 -11.33
CA SER A 8 19.92 -10.40 -10.75
C SER A 8 19.26 -9.43 -11.76
N PRO A 9 19.81 -9.13 -12.95
CA PRO A 9 19.19 -8.16 -13.87
C PRO A 9 17.92 -8.71 -14.52
N VAL A 10 17.92 -9.99 -14.93
CA VAL A 10 16.79 -10.62 -15.62
C VAL A 10 15.54 -10.66 -14.73
N LEU A 11 15.73 -10.93 -13.44
CA LEU A 11 14.63 -10.98 -12.46
C LEU A 11 13.91 -9.64 -12.30
N ILE A 12 14.61 -8.49 -12.39
CA ILE A 12 13.99 -7.17 -12.32
C ILE A 12 13.05 -6.97 -13.52
N TYR A 13 13.49 -7.29 -14.73
CA TYR A 13 12.66 -7.14 -15.93
C TYR A 13 11.45 -8.08 -15.89
N LEU A 14 11.65 -9.34 -15.50
CA LEU A 14 10.55 -10.31 -15.38
C LEU A 14 9.53 -9.88 -14.32
N ALA A 15 9.98 -9.45 -13.14
CA ALA A 15 9.09 -8.96 -12.10
C ALA A 15 8.29 -7.74 -12.57
N GLY A 16 8.93 -6.80 -13.27
CA GLY A 16 8.25 -5.65 -13.86
C GLY A 16 7.15 -6.04 -14.86
N VAL A 17 7.43 -6.97 -15.77
CA VAL A 17 6.44 -7.48 -16.72
C VAL A 17 5.27 -8.17 -16.00
N VAL A 18 5.57 -9.01 -15.01
CA VAL A 18 4.55 -9.70 -14.20
C VAL A 18 3.66 -8.70 -13.47
N PHE A 19 4.23 -7.66 -12.85
CA PHE A 19 3.47 -6.63 -12.13
C PHE A 19 2.61 -5.78 -13.07
N ILE A 20 3.09 -5.50 -14.29
CA ILE A 20 2.28 -4.80 -15.30
C ILE A 20 1.10 -5.67 -15.75
N ILE A 21 1.34 -6.95 -16.04
CA ILE A 21 0.26 -7.89 -16.40
C ILE A 21 -0.74 -7.99 -15.26
N TRP A 22 -0.25 -8.13 -14.02
CA TRP A 22 -1.06 -8.15 -12.80
C TRP A 22 -1.98 -6.92 -12.70
N GLY A 23 -1.42 -5.71 -12.85
CA GLY A 23 -2.18 -4.47 -12.82
C GLY A 23 -3.21 -4.34 -13.95
N ILE A 24 -2.87 -4.79 -15.17
CA ILE A 24 -3.81 -4.79 -16.31
C ILE A 24 -5.00 -5.72 -16.00
N LEU A 25 -4.74 -6.91 -15.48
CA LEU A 25 -5.79 -7.85 -15.10
C LEU A 25 -6.69 -7.26 -14.00
N GLY A 26 -6.13 -6.55 -13.02
CA GLY A 26 -6.91 -5.84 -12.01
C GLY A 26 -7.77 -4.71 -12.59
N LEU A 27 -7.23 -3.90 -13.50
CA LEU A 27 -8.03 -2.88 -14.19
C LEU A 27 -9.19 -3.48 -14.99
N MET A 28 -8.97 -4.62 -15.65
CA MET A 28 -10.02 -5.32 -16.39
C MET A 28 -11.12 -5.86 -15.47
N ASP A 29 -10.77 -6.25 -14.24
CA ASP A 29 -11.71 -6.72 -13.23
C ASP A 29 -12.38 -5.58 -12.44
N ALA A 30 -11.82 -4.37 -12.42
CA ALA A 30 -12.33 -3.23 -11.66
C ALA A 30 -13.79 -2.85 -12.00
N LYS A 31 -14.28 -3.20 -13.20
CA LYS A 31 -15.69 -3.05 -13.58
C LYS A 31 -16.66 -3.88 -12.73
N ASN A 32 -16.16 -4.91 -12.07
CA ASN A 32 -16.93 -5.81 -11.21
C ASN A 32 -16.84 -5.41 -9.73
N TYR A 33 -16.13 -4.33 -9.39
CA TYR A 33 -16.05 -3.85 -8.03
C TYR A 33 -17.36 -3.18 -7.63
N VAL A 34 -17.75 -3.43 -6.39
CA VAL A 34 -18.95 -2.86 -5.78
C VAL A 34 -18.57 -1.84 -4.73
N ASP A 35 -19.48 -0.89 -4.51
CA ASP A 35 -19.40 0.05 -3.41
C ASP A 35 -20.28 -0.41 -2.25
N VAL A 36 -19.81 -0.13 -1.04
CA VAL A 36 -20.53 -0.33 0.23
C VAL A 36 -20.64 0.95 1.04
N GLY A 37 -19.70 1.89 0.88
CA GLY A 37 -19.74 3.20 1.51
C GLY A 37 -19.60 3.27 3.03
N TYR A 38 -18.94 2.30 3.67
CA TYR A 38 -18.65 2.37 5.10
C TYR A 38 -17.23 1.88 5.41
N GLN A 39 -16.71 2.29 6.58
CA GLN A 39 -15.49 1.73 7.16
C GLN A 39 -15.76 1.20 8.57
N SER A 40 -15.14 0.07 8.90
CA SER A 40 -15.23 -0.55 10.22
C SER A 40 -13.93 -0.43 11.01
N GLY A 41 -14.04 -0.27 12.32
CA GLY A 41 -12.95 -0.30 13.29
C GLY A 41 -12.51 -1.72 13.68
N ASP A 42 -11.64 -1.82 14.68
CA ASP A 42 -11.11 -3.13 15.13
C ASP A 42 -12.19 -4.03 15.73
N ASN A 43 -13.23 -3.44 16.31
CA ASN A 43 -14.32 -4.15 16.98
C ASN A 43 -15.51 -4.40 16.04
N ASN A 44 -15.32 -4.25 14.72
CA ASN A 44 -16.39 -4.24 13.71
C ASN A 44 -17.41 -3.09 13.90
N ASP A 45 -17.04 -2.05 14.64
CA ASP A 45 -17.81 -0.83 14.83
C ASP A 45 -17.72 0.07 13.59
N ILE A 46 -18.83 0.66 13.15
CA ILE A 46 -18.84 1.57 12.01
C ILE A 46 -18.23 2.91 12.42
N VAL A 47 -17.09 3.25 11.83
CA VAL A 47 -16.31 4.47 12.14
C VAL A 47 -16.42 5.54 11.07
N TYR A 48 -16.99 5.22 9.92
CA TYR A 48 -17.27 6.16 8.84
C TYR A 48 -18.36 5.62 7.92
N ILE A 49 -19.22 6.53 7.45
CA ILE A 49 -20.23 6.27 6.42
C ILE A 49 -20.12 7.39 5.38
N GLU A 50 -20.03 7.01 4.11
CA GLU A 50 -20.09 7.95 2.99
C GLU A 50 -21.55 8.33 2.72
N GLU A 51 -21.84 9.63 2.65
CA GLU A 51 -23.17 10.15 2.39
C GLU A 51 -23.68 9.70 1.00
N GLY A 52 -24.93 9.25 0.92
CA GLY A 52 -25.55 8.77 -0.32
C GLY A 52 -25.06 7.41 -0.79
N SER A 53 -24.29 6.70 0.04
CA SER A 53 -23.76 5.38 -0.26
C SER A 53 -24.73 4.23 0.02
N PRO A 54 -24.40 2.98 -0.35
CA PRO A 54 -25.22 1.82 -0.01
C PRO A 54 -25.45 1.61 1.49
N ALA A 55 -24.44 1.83 2.34
CA ALA A 55 -24.57 1.73 3.79
C ALA A 55 -25.50 2.80 4.35
N ASP A 56 -25.34 4.05 3.89
CA ASP A 56 -26.22 5.17 4.27
C ASP A 56 -27.67 4.88 3.87
N SER A 57 -27.88 4.43 2.62
CA SER A 57 -29.19 4.04 2.09
C SER A 57 -29.82 2.86 2.84
N ALA A 58 -29.00 1.95 3.36
CA ALA A 58 -29.44 0.82 4.18
C ALA A 58 -29.79 1.23 5.63
N GLY A 59 -29.54 2.48 6.02
CA GLY A 59 -29.80 2.98 7.37
C GLY A 59 -28.75 2.53 8.40
N MET A 60 -27.55 2.20 7.95
CA MET A 60 -26.39 1.95 8.83
C MET A 60 -25.99 3.26 9.51
N LEU A 61 -25.55 3.19 10.76
CA LEU A 61 -25.17 4.36 11.56
C LEU A 61 -23.76 4.21 12.12
N MET A 62 -23.09 5.36 12.29
CA MET A 62 -21.85 5.46 13.05
C MET A 62 -22.03 4.86 14.44
N GLY A 63 -21.12 3.97 14.86
CA GLY A 63 -21.16 3.27 16.14
C GLY A 63 -21.93 1.94 16.13
N ASP A 64 -22.65 1.60 15.06
CA ASP A 64 -23.20 0.25 14.89
C ASP A 64 -22.06 -0.79 14.95
N VAL A 65 -22.25 -1.91 15.64
CA VAL A 65 -21.26 -3.00 15.68
C VAL A 65 -21.76 -4.16 14.85
N ILE A 66 -21.07 -4.49 13.74
CA ILE A 66 -21.48 -5.60 12.88
C ILE A 66 -21.32 -6.93 13.62
N LYS A 67 -22.43 -7.65 13.78
CA LYS A 67 -22.52 -8.98 14.39
C LYS A 67 -22.49 -10.09 13.36
N SER A 68 -23.15 -9.90 12.23
CA SER A 68 -23.13 -10.87 11.13
C SER A 68 -23.29 -10.22 9.75
N ILE A 69 -22.80 -10.93 8.73
CA ILE A 69 -22.90 -10.54 7.32
C ILE A 69 -23.37 -11.77 6.55
N GLY A 70 -24.54 -11.66 5.89
CA GLY A 70 -25.14 -12.77 5.15
C GLY A 70 -25.32 -14.03 5.99
N GLY A 71 -25.66 -13.87 7.28
CA GLY A 71 -25.82 -14.97 8.24
C GLY A 71 -24.52 -15.57 8.78
N ILE A 72 -23.34 -15.05 8.39
CA ILE A 72 -22.04 -15.47 8.91
C ILE A 72 -21.60 -14.52 10.02
N ASP A 73 -21.18 -15.05 11.18
CA ASP A 73 -20.64 -14.26 12.29
C ASP A 73 -19.47 -13.37 11.81
N ALA A 74 -19.50 -12.09 12.17
CA ALA A 74 -18.53 -11.08 11.75
C ALA A 74 -17.10 -11.37 12.26
N ASN A 75 -16.95 -12.19 13.31
CA ASN A 75 -15.65 -12.63 13.82
C ASN A 75 -15.17 -13.93 13.19
N ASN A 76 -16.01 -14.66 12.45
CA ASN A 76 -15.62 -15.91 11.80
C ASN A 76 -14.89 -15.63 10.48
N ASN A 77 -13.64 -15.17 10.59
CA ASN A 77 -12.78 -14.82 9.47
C ASN A 77 -12.67 -15.97 8.45
N LYS A 78 -12.67 -17.21 8.92
CA LYS A 78 -12.55 -18.39 8.07
C LYS A 78 -13.77 -18.57 7.16
N GLU A 79 -14.98 -18.49 7.70
CA GLU A 79 -16.21 -18.58 6.89
C GLU A 79 -16.43 -17.31 6.04
N LEU A 80 -16.16 -16.12 6.58
CA LEU A 80 -16.22 -14.87 5.80
C LEU A 80 -15.28 -14.90 4.59
N SER A 81 -14.08 -15.47 4.74
CA SER A 81 -13.12 -15.58 3.63
C SER A 81 -13.60 -16.47 2.48
N LYS A 82 -14.60 -17.33 2.72
CA LYS A 82 -15.23 -18.20 1.71
C LYS A 82 -16.44 -17.56 1.04
N MET A 83 -16.91 -16.43 1.55
CA MET A 83 -18.06 -15.74 0.98
C MET A 83 -17.78 -15.35 -0.47
N GLU A 84 -18.73 -15.60 -1.35
CA GLU A 84 -18.60 -15.20 -2.75
C GLU A 84 -18.47 -13.68 -2.89
N ARG A 85 -17.80 -13.21 -3.94
CA ARG A 85 -17.75 -11.77 -4.23
C ARG A 85 -19.14 -11.23 -4.51
N ALA A 86 -19.49 -10.11 -3.89
CA ALA A 86 -20.71 -9.39 -4.18
C ALA A 86 -20.70 -8.83 -5.63
N LYS A 87 -21.87 -8.76 -6.23
CA LYS A 87 -22.12 -8.12 -7.52
C LYS A 87 -23.03 -6.92 -7.31
N ALA A 88 -22.94 -5.95 -8.22
CA ALA A 88 -23.87 -4.82 -8.20
C ALA A 88 -25.31 -5.35 -8.34
N GLY A 89 -26.20 -4.87 -7.47
CA GLY A 89 -27.57 -5.33 -7.33
C GLY A 89 -27.77 -6.50 -6.37
N ASP A 90 -26.70 -7.16 -5.89
CA ASP A 90 -26.84 -8.15 -4.83
C ASP A 90 -27.34 -7.45 -3.54
N VAL A 91 -28.12 -8.18 -2.74
CA VAL A 91 -28.54 -7.74 -1.41
C VAL A 91 -27.92 -8.68 -0.39
N ARG A 92 -27.32 -8.13 0.67
CA ARG A 92 -26.90 -8.91 1.84
C ARG A 92 -27.51 -8.34 3.10
N GLU A 93 -27.94 -9.26 3.95
CA GLU A 93 -28.37 -8.96 5.30
C GLU A 93 -27.16 -8.69 6.19
N TYR A 94 -27.25 -7.63 6.98
CA TYR A 94 -26.31 -7.30 8.04
C TYR A 94 -27.09 -7.27 9.35
N VAL A 95 -26.60 -7.97 10.37
CA VAL A 95 -27.09 -7.78 11.74
C VAL A 95 -26.08 -6.95 12.47
N VAL A 96 -26.53 -5.84 13.04
CA VAL A 96 -25.70 -4.92 13.83
C VAL A 96 -26.24 -4.80 15.24
N ASP A 97 -25.36 -4.68 16.22
CA ASP A 97 -25.71 -4.21 17.56
C ASP A 97 -25.74 -2.69 17.52
N ARG A 98 -26.92 -2.13 17.76
CA ARG A 98 -27.15 -0.69 17.90
C ARG A 98 -27.66 -0.41 19.31
N ASN A 99 -26.77 0.11 20.15
CA ASN A 99 -27.07 0.43 21.55
C ASN A 99 -27.58 -0.77 22.37
N GLY A 100 -27.09 -1.98 22.09
CA GLY A 100 -27.46 -3.22 22.77
C GLY A 100 -28.64 -3.96 22.15
N GLU A 101 -29.21 -3.45 21.05
CA GLU A 101 -30.29 -4.11 20.31
C GLU A 101 -29.81 -4.59 18.94
N ASP A 102 -30.21 -5.81 18.56
CA ASP A 102 -29.93 -6.35 17.23
C ASP A 102 -30.85 -5.70 16.20
N VAL A 103 -30.25 -4.97 15.25
CA VAL A 103 -30.93 -4.36 14.11
C VAL A 103 -30.51 -5.08 12.84
N THR A 104 -31.51 -5.52 12.06
CA THR A 104 -31.29 -6.16 10.76
C THR A 104 -31.39 -5.13 9.64
N LEU A 105 -30.34 -5.00 8.85
CA LEU A 105 -30.21 -4.06 7.74
C LEU A 105 -30.04 -4.85 6.42
N SER A 106 -30.67 -4.39 5.35
CA SER A 106 -30.51 -4.96 4.01
C SER A 106 -29.66 -4.03 3.16
N LEU A 107 -28.41 -4.39 2.92
CA LEU A 107 -27.48 -3.60 2.11
C LEU A 107 -27.53 -4.07 0.66
N THR A 108 -27.84 -3.15 -0.26
CA THR A 108 -27.84 -3.41 -1.71
C THR A 108 -26.56 -2.87 -2.32
N PHE A 109 -25.69 -3.76 -2.82
CA PHE A 109 -24.41 -3.36 -3.41
C PHE A 109 -24.62 -2.58 -4.71
N THR A 110 -23.89 -1.49 -4.88
CA THR A 110 -23.93 -0.70 -6.12
C THR A 110 -22.61 -0.85 -6.89
N GLU A 111 -22.61 -0.45 -8.17
CA GLU A 111 -21.34 -0.35 -8.89
C GLU A 111 -20.45 0.72 -8.27
N LEU A 112 -19.14 0.50 -8.33
CA LEU A 112 -18.17 1.52 -7.98
C LEU A 112 -18.45 2.85 -8.70
N ASN A 113 -18.46 3.95 -7.96
CA ASN A 113 -18.76 5.27 -8.50
C ASN A 113 -17.69 5.73 -9.53
N LYS A 114 -18.01 6.77 -10.32
CA LYS A 114 -17.11 7.28 -11.37
C LYS A 114 -15.80 7.85 -10.82
N LYS A 115 -15.83 8.44 -9.61
CA LYS A 115 -14.67 9.02 -8.94
C LYS A 115 -13.66 7.91 -8.66
N ASP A 116 -14.08 6.84 -8.00
CA ASP A 116 -13.20 5.75 -7.59
C ASP A 116 -12.69 4.93 -8.77
N LYS A 117 -13.54 4.71 -9.79
CA LYS A 117 -13.09 4.14 -11.08
C LYS A 117 -11.95 4.97 -11.69
N SER A 118 -12.04 6.30 -11.62
CA SER A 118 -11.00 7.20 -12.13
C SER A 118 -9.75 7.18 -11.25
N LEU A 119 -9.90 7.17 -9.92
CA LEU A 119 -8.78 7.10 -8.98
C LEU A 119 -8.00 5.78 -9.12
N ASN A 120 -8.69 4.66 -9.35
CA ASN A 120 -8.04 3.37 -9.64
C ASN A 120 -7.18 3.42 -10.92
N MET A 121 -7.65 4.11 -11.98
CA MET A 121 -6.86 4.33 -13.19
C MET A 121 -5.64 5.21 -12.91
N VAL A 122 -5.80 6.27 -12.11
CA VAL A 122 -4.68 7.14 -11.73
C VAL A 122 -3.64 6.37 -10.91
N ALA A 123 -4.08 5.55 -9.95
CA ALA A 123 -3.19 4.67 -9.19
C ALA A 123 -2.40 3.74 -10.12
N PHE A 124 -3.07 3.04 -11.04
CA PHE A 124 -2.41 2.19 -12.02
C PHE A 124 -1.34 2.94 -12.84
N ILE A 125 -1.63 4.15 -13.31
CA ILE A 125 -0.66 4.99 -14.04
C ILE A 125 0.55 5.33 -13.17
N ILE A 126 0.34 5.66 -11.89
CA ILE A 126 1.43 5.91 -10.94
C ILE A 126 2.28 4.66 -10.76
N GLY A 127 1.66 3.49 -10.57
CA GLY A 127 2.33 2.21 -10.49
C GLY A 127 3.18 1.94 -11.74
N LEU A 128 2.63 2.19 -12.93
CA LEU A 128 3.34 2.04 -14.21
C LEU A 128 4.55 2.96 -14.27
N LEU A 129 4.41 4.22 -13.86
CA LEU A 129 5.52 5.17 -13.84
C LEU A 129 6.65 4.70 -12.91
N PHE A 130 6.33 4.21 -11.72
CA PHE A 130 7.32 3.63 -10.81
C PHE A 130 8.07 2.46 -11.46
N ILE A 131 7.35 1.50 -12.03
CA ILE A 131 7.94 0.31 -12.65
C ILE A 131 8.81 0.70 -13.86
N LEU A 132 8.27 1.49 -14.79
CA LEU A 132 8.96 1.86 -16.02
C LEU A 132 10.20 2.71 -15.74
N LEU A 133 10.12 3.70 -14.84
CA LEU A 133 11.28 4.52 -14.47
C LEU A 133 12.32 3.72 -13.69
N GLY A 134 11.90 2.78 -12.83
CA GLY A 134 12.79 1.85 -12.15
C GLY A 134 13.59 0.98 -13.14
N ILE A 135 12.89 0.34 -14.08
CA ILE A 135 13.49 -0.48 -15.14
C ILE A 135 14.41 0.35 -16.03
N TRP A 136 13.94 1.50 -16.50
CA TRP A 136 14.70 2.39 -17.36
C TRP A 136 16.01 2.83 -16.70
N SER A 137 15.92 3.27 -15.44
CA SER A 137 17.06 3.70 -14.64
C SER A 137 18.09 2.59 -14.46
N HIS A 138 17.64 1.36 -14.17
CA HIS A 138 18.55 0.20 -14.08
C HIS A 138 19.21 -0.11 -15.43
N SER A 139 18.44 -0.11 -16.52
CA SER A 139 18.94 -0.42 -17.87
C SER A 139 19.99 0.59 -18.35
N ARG A 140 19.84 1.87 -17.97
CA ARG A 140 20.74 2.96 -18.32
C ARG A 140 22.03 2.97 -17.51
N HIS A 141 21.95 2.78 -16.20
CA HIS A 141 23.10 2.99 -15.32
C HIS A 141 23.83 1.71 -14.91
N LYS A 142 23.13 0.56 -14.87
CA LYS A 142 23.69 -0.77 -14.53
C LYS A 142 24.55 -0.83 -13.25
N SER A 143 24.33 0.10 -12.31
CA SER A 143 25.06 0.20 -11.04
C SER A 143 24.34 -0.49 -9.88
N VAL A 144 25.03 -0.72 -8.76
CA VAL A 144 24.41 -1.20 -7.50
C VAL A 144 23.30 -0.25 -7.04
N LEU A 145 23.52 1.06 -7.18
CA LEU A 145 22.55 2.08 -6.78
C LEU A 145 21.30 2.04 -7.67
N SER A 146 21.47 1.97 -8.99
CA SER A 146 20.34 1.88 -9.94
C SER A 146 19.52 0.59 -9.76
N ARG A 147 20.17 -0.53 -9.40
CA ARG A 147 19.47 -1.76 -9.02
C ARG A 147 18.65 -1.60 -7.75
N ALA A 148 19.23 -0.97 -6.73
CA ALA A 148 18.52 -0.72 -5.47
C ALA A 148 17.30 0.19 -5.70
N PHE A 149 17.44 1.22 -6.54
CA PHE A 149 16.32 2.05 -6.97
C PHE A 149 15.25 1.24 -7.70
N ALA A 150 15.65 0.42 -8.67
CA ALA A 150 14.70 -0.40 -9.43
C ALA A 150 13.92 -1.36 -8.54
N VAL A 151 14.59 -2.09 -7.64
CA VAL A 151 13.91 -3.01 -6.71
C VAL A 151 12.92 -2.25 -5.81
N PHE A 152 13.33 -1.10 -5.25
CA PHE A 152 12.42 -0.22 -4.52
C PHE A 152 11.23 0.21 -5.38
N ALA A 153 11.49 0.75 -6.57
CA ALA A 153 10.46 1.31 -7.43
C ALA A 153 9.47 0.26 -7.93
N LEU A 154 9.93 -0.97 -8.23
CA LEU A 154 9.06 -2.08 -8.62
C LEU A 154 8.14 -2.49 -7.46
N CYS A 155 8.70 -2.71 -6.27
CA CYS A 155 7.91 -3.15 -5.12
C CYS A 155 6.99 -2.05 -4.59
N PHE A 156 7.40 -0.79 -4.62
CA PHE A 156 6.57 0.34 -4.22
C PHE A 156 5.51 0.66 -5.28
N GLY A 157 5.86 0.56 -6.57
CA GLY A 157 4.90 0.68 -7.67
C GLY A 157 3.81 -0.38 -7.64
N PHE A 158 4.13 -1.59 -7.17
CA PHE A 158 3.17 -2.68 -6.97
C PHE A 158 2.04 -2.31 -5.98
N ILE A 159 2.25 -1.39 -5.03
CA ILE A 159 1.20 -0.89 -4.13
C ILE A 159 0.02 -0.31 -4.92
N PHE A 160 0.31 0.29 -6.06
CA PHE A 160 -0.70 0.91 -6.93
C PHE A 160 -1.20 -0.03 -8.05
N MET A 161 -0.71 -1.27 -8.08
CA MET A 161 -1.16 -2.30 -9.02
C MET A 161 -2.25 -3.11 -8.35
N SER A 162 -3.51 -2.70 -8.55
CA SER A 162 -4.66 -3.53 -8.18
C SER A 162 -4.57 -4.86 -8.92
N GLY A 163 -4.71 -5.96 -8.19
CA GLY A 163 -4.79 -7.30 -8.77
C GLY A 163 -6.20 -7.67 -9.22
N PRO A 164 -6.35 -8.67 -10.11
CA PRO A 164 -7.67 -9.23 -10.39
C PRO A 164 -8.24 -9.92 -9.14
N TYR A 165 -9.57 -9.98 -9.05
CA TYR A 165 -10.21 -10.85 -8.07
C TYR A 165 -9.76 -12.30 -8.24
N ILE A 166 -9.46 -12.93 -7.10
CA ILE A 166 -9.19 -14.36 -7.00
C ILE A 166 -10.21 -14.95 -6.04
N ALA A 167 -10.89 -16.00 -6.48
CA ALA A 167 -11.87 -16.69 -5.66
C ALA A 167 -11.25 -17.24 -4.37
N ALA A 168 -12.07 -17.36 -3.33
CA ALA A 168 -11.67 -17.87 -2.03
C ALA A 168 -10.94 -19.22 -2.13
N GLY A 169 -9.89 -19.38 -1.31
CA GLY A 169 -9.12 -20.62 -1.21
C GLY A 169 -7.62 -20.42 -1.21
N MET A 170 -6.88 -21.52 -1.44
CA MET A 170 -5.42 -21.56 -1.32
C MET A 170 -4.70 -20.54 -2.21
N LEU A 171 -5.17 -20.36 -3.45
CA LEU A 171 -4.55 -19.42 -4.39
C LEU A 171 -4.70 -17.98 -3.91
N ASN A 172 -5.89 -17.59 -3.43
CA ASN A 172 -6.13 -16.27 -2.86
C ASN A 172 -5.22 -16.02 -1.64
N ASN A 173 -5.13 -16.99 -0.72
CA ASN A 173 -4.27 -16.86 0.47
C ASN A 173 -2.79 -16.73 0.10
N LEU A 174 -2.33 -17.48 -0.91
CA LEU A 174 -0.96 -17.40 -1.42
C LEU A 174 -0.69 -16.02 -2.04
N VAL A 175 -1.58 -15.56 -2.92
CA VAL A 175 -1.43 -14.28 -3.60
C VAL A 175 -1.48 -13.12 -2.62
N ASN A 176 -2.39 -13.13 -1.64
CA ASN A 176 -2.46 -12.10 -0.61
C ASN A 176 -1.19 -12.09 0.24
N SER A 177 -0.66 -13.26 0.60
CA SER A 177 0.59 -13.36 1.37
C SER A 177 1.79 -12.83 0.59
N ILE A 178 1.91 -13.17 -0.70
CA ILE A 178 2.99 -12.68 -1.57
C ILE A 178 2.86 -11.17 -1.78
N SER A 179 1.65 -10.70 -2.10
CA SER A 179 1.38 -9.28 -2.39
C SER A 179 1.70 -8.41 -1.19
N THR A 180 1.21 -8.77 0.00
CA THR A 180 1.50 -8.03 1.23
C THR A 180 2.98 -8.12 1.59
N THR A 181 3.65 -9.25 1.34
CA THR A 181 5.12 -9.36 1.51
C THR A 181 5.85 -8.35 0.63
N ILE A 182 5.47 -8.22 -0.65
CA ILE A 182 6.06 -7.22 -1.57
C ILE A 182 5.89 -5.80 -1.01
N VAL A 183 4.69 -5.48 -0.52
CA VAL A 183 4.38 -4.16 0.06
C VAL A 183 5.25 -3.89 1.29
N ILE A 184 5.33 -4.81 2.25
CA ILE A 184 6.14 -4.65 3.46
C ILE A 184 7.62 -4.42 3.11
N PHE A 185 8.15 -5.24 2.19
CA PHE A 185 9.56 -5.12 1.77
C PHE A 185 9.84 -3.86 0.96
N SER A 186 8.84 -3.26 0.29
CA SER A 186 9.03 -2.02 -0.47
C SER A 186 9.60 -0.88 0.40
N PHE A 187 9.16 -0.76 1.66
CA PHE A 187 9.65 0.24 2.61
C PHE A 187 11.08 -0.06 3.07
N ALA A 188 11.42 -1.34 3.29
CA ALA A 188 12.78 -1.75 3.59
C ALA A 188 13.73 -1.48 2.41
N PHE A 189 13.26 -1.69 1.17
CA PHE A 189 14.01 -1.39 -0.04
C PHE A 189 14.21 0.10 -0.26
N LEU A 190 13.23 0.95 0.09
CA LEU A 190 13.41 2.40 0.12
C LEU A 190 14.57 2.80 1.05
N LEU A 191 14.55 2.32 2.30
CA LEU A 191 15.63 2.61 3.26
C LEU A 191 16.98 2.08 2.76
N SER A 192 17.01 0.86 2.22
CA SER A 192 18.20 0.24 1.62
C SER A 192 18.79 1.09 0.49
N TYR A 193 17.93 1.58 -0.41
CA TYR A 193 18.32 2.49 -1.49
C TYR A 193 18.88 3.80 -0.94
N LEU A 194 18.19 4.44 0.00
CA LEU A 194 18.63 5.71 0.59
C LEU A 194 19.94 5.57 1.36
N LEU A 195 20.19 4.46 2.06
CA LEU A 195 21.47 4.20 2.72
C LEU A 195 22.63 4.11 1.71
N LYS A 196 22.40 3.46 0.57
CA LYS A 196 23.37 3.35 -0.54
C LYS A 196 23.53 4.64 -1.35
N TYR A 197 22.57 5.56 -1.30
CA TYR A 197 22.63 6.80 -2.08
C TYR A 197 23.77 7.71 -1.61
N PRO A 198 24.60 8.32 -2.46
CA PRO A 198 25.71 9.16 -2.02
C PRO A 198 25.26 10.41 -1.23
N PRO A 199 25.97 10.80 -0.15
CA PRO A 199 27.08 10.07 0.48
C PRO A 199 26.60 8.79 1.16
N GLU A 200 27.34 7.70 0.98
CA GLU A 200 26.95 6.39 1.51
C GLU A 200 26.85 6.41 3.05
N SER A 201 25.92 5.63 3.57
CA SER A 201 25.72 5.44 5.01
C SER A 201 25.88 3.99 5.38
N LYS A 202 26.34 3.74 6.62
CA LYS A 202 26.54 2.38 7.13
C LYS A 202 25.22 1.60 7.06
N GLN A 203 25.24 0.45 6.39
CA GLN A 203 24.11 -0.46 6.39
C GLN A 203 23.93 -1.13 7.74
N GLN A 204 22.68 -1.30 8.14
CA GLN A 204 22.33 -2.02 9.36
C GLN A 204 22.26 -3.53 9.06
N LYS A 205 22.90 -4.34 9.91
CA LYS A 205 22.94 -5.81 9.75
C LYS A 205 21.54 -6.45 9.77
N LEU A 206 20.59 -5.84 10.50
CA LEU A 206 19.23 -6.35 10.70
C LEU A 206 18.18 -5.55 9.91
N LEU A 207 18.59 -4.87 8.83
CA LEU A 207 17.71 -3.98 8.07
C LEU A 207 16.39 -4.65 7.66
N TYR A 208 16.41 -5.90 7.23
CA TYR A 208 15.22 -6.60 6.73
C TYR A 208 14.49 -7.41 7.81
N LEU A 209 15.03 -7.52 9.04
CA LEU A 209 14.46 -8.39 10.07
C LEU A 209 13.01 -7.99 10.44
N PRO A 210 12.67 -6.70 10.66
CA PRO A 210 11.28 -6.31 10.91
C PRO A 210 10.33 -6.70 9.77
N ALA A 211 10.74 -6.49 8.52
CA ALA A 211 9.94 -6.87 7.34
C ALA A 211 9.76 -8.40 7.23
N ILE A 212 10.78 -9.19 7.56
CA ILE A 212 10.71 -10.66 7.57
C ILE A 212 9.70 -11.14 8.63
N ILE A 213 9.78 -10.61 9.85
CA ILE A 213 8.86 -10.98 10.94
C ILE A 213 7.42 -10.63 10.54
N ALA A 214 7.22 -9.43 9.99
CA ALA A 214 5.91 -8.99 9.50
C ALA A 214 5.37 -9.87 8.38
N ALA A 215 6.21 -10.22 7.41
CA ALA A 215 5.81 -11.16 6.36
C ALA A 215 5.43 -12.52 6.94
N LEU A 216 6.25 -13.12 7.81
CA LEU A 216 5.90 -14.40 8.45
C LEU A 216 4.57 -14.34 9.20
N MET A 217 4.28 -13.22 9.88
CA MET A 217 2.99 -13.02 10.54
C MET A 217 1.83 -12.97 9.53
N VAL A 218 1.98 -12.27 8.39
CA VAL A 218 0.97 -12.29 7.31
C VAL A 218 0.67 -13.71 6.86
N TRP A 219 1.72 -14.50 6.61
CA TRP A 219 1.56 -15.88 6.15
C TRP A 219 0.84 -16.73 7.20
N VAL A 220 1.15 -16.58 8.49
CA VAL A 220 0.39 -17.26 9.54
C VAL A 220 -1.08 -16.82 9.53
N LEU A 221 -1.35 -15.51 9.50
CA LEU A 221 -2.72 -14.98 9.55
C LEU A 221 -3.57 -15.43 8.34
N ASN A 222 -3.03 -15.38 7.12
CA ASN A 222 -3.75 -15.76 5.91
C ASN A 222 -4.08 -17.26 5.82
N PHE A 223 -3.26 -18.12 6.42
CA PHE A 223 -3.47 -19.57 6.35
C PHE A 223 -4.17 -20.16 7.58
N VAL A 224 -3.94 -19.58 8.77
CA VAL A 224 -4.63 -20.00 9.99
C VAL A 224 -6.04 -19.39 10.06
N GLN A 225 -6.21 -18.14 9.61
CA GLN A 225 -7.47 -17.40 9.65
C GLN A 225 -8.15 -17.46 11.03
N PRO A 226 -7.45 -17.04 12.10
CA PRO A 226 -8.02 -17.06 13.44
C PRO A 226 -9.26 -16.19 13.53
N ASP A 227 -10.20 -16.54 14.41
CA ASP A 227 -11.37 -15.71 14.66
C ASP A 227 -10.96 -14.29 15.07
N GLY A 228 -11.70 -13.33 14.53
CA GLY A 228 -11.51 -11.91 14.78
C GLY A 228 -11.79 -11.57 16.24
N SER A 229 -11.00 -10.65 16.76
CA SER A 229 -11.33 -9.92 17.97
C SER A 229 -10.69 -8.54 17.90
N GLY A 230 -11.32 -7.57 18.56
CA GLY A 230 -10.78 -6.20 18.67
C GLY A 230 -9.32 -6.15 19.06
N THR A 231 -8.95 -6.91 20.08
CA THR A 231 -7.58 -6.97 20.60
C THR A 231 -6.59 -7.52 19.57
N ILE A 232 -6.93 -8.63 18.89
CA ILE A 232 -6.05 -9.21 17.87
C ILE A 232 -5.89 -8.23 16.69
N ASN A 233 -6.99 -7.66 16.20
CA ASN A 233 -7.00 -6.70 15.10
C ASN A 233 -6.14 -5.48 15.42
N MET A 234 -6.31 -4.91 16.63
CA MET A 234 -5.51 -3.78 17.12
C MET A 234 -4.02 -4.12 17.17
N VAL A 235 -3.64 -5.25 17.78
CA VAL A 235 -2.23 -5.67 17.90
C VAL A 235 -1.60 -5.85 16.52
N VAL A 236 -2.31 -6.53 15.61
CA VAL A 236 -1.87 -6.75 14.22
C VAL A 236 -1.67 -5.41 13.51
N ARG A 237 -2.66 -4.50 13.57
CA ARG A 237 -2.60 -3.18 12.94
C ARG A 237 -1.44 -2.34 13.49
N LEU A 238 -1.28 -2.28 14.81
CA LEU A 238 -0.20 -1.52 15.44
C LEU A 238 1.18 -2.08 15.09
N PHE A 239 1.31 -3.41 15.02
CA PHE A 239 2.57 -4.04 14.63
C PHE A 239 2.93 -3.73 13.17
N PHE A 240 2.02 -3.95 12.22
CA PHE A 240 2.29 -3.63 10.80
C PHE A 240 2.50 -2.13 10.58
N GLY A 241 1.66 -1.29 11.17
CA GLY A 241 1.82 0.16 11.14
C GLY A 241 3.16 0.60 11.72
N GLY A 242 3.57 0.03 12.86
CA GLY A 242 4.86 0.29 13.48
C GLY A 242 6.05 -0.09 12.59
N VAL A 243 6.00 -1.23 11.89
CA VAL A 243 7.03 -1.65 10.94
C VAL A 243 7.12 -0.69 9.75
N ILE A 244 5.98 -0.30 9.17
CA ILE A 244 5.94 0.66 8.06
C ILE A 244 6.48 2.01 8.50
N ILE A 245 5.99 2.54 9.63
CA ILE A 245 6.44 3.82 10.20
C ILE A 245 7.94 3.80 10.49
N LEU A 246 8.46 2.71 11.07
CA LEU A 246 9.89 2.54 11.33
C LEU A 246 10.73 2.74 10.06
N TYR A 247 10.40 2.03 8.98
CA TYR A 247 11.14 2.13 7.72
C TYR A 247 10.96 3.49 7.04
N PHE A 248 9.74 4.01 7.06
CA PHE A 248 9.40 5.27 6.43
C PHE A 248 10.09 6.46 7.12
N VAL A 249 9.98 6.55 8.45
CA VAL A 249 10.64 7.59 9.25
C VAL A 249 12.16 7.47 9.14
N SER A 250 12.71 6.25 9.20
CA SER A 250 14.16 6.03 9.01
C SER A 250 14.64 6.47 7.63
N SER A 251 13.83 6.27 6.60
CA SER A 251 14.10 6.71 5.22
C SER A 251 14.15 8.23 5.15
N LEU A 252 13.14 8.91 5.70
CA LEU A 252 13.08 10.38 5.72
C LEU A 252 14.24 10.98 6.52
N ILE A 253 14.52 10.46 7.71
CA ILE A 253 15.65 10.88 8.54
C ILE A 253 16.97 10.70 7.79
N THR A 254 17.15 9.57 7.09
CA THR A 254 18.36 9.31 6.30
C THR A 254 18.54 10.35 5.20
N LEU A 255 17.48 10.64 4.43
CA LEU A 255 17.51 11.63 3.36
C LEU A 255 17.81 13.04 3.89
N ILE A 256 17.09 13.47 4.94
CA ILE A 256 17.28 14.79 5.56
C ILE A 256 18.69 14.94 6.12
N ARG A 257 19.21 13.93 6.84
CA ARG A 257 20.58 13.96 7.37
C ARG A 257 21.62 14.09 6.26
N LYS A 258 21.47 13.35 5.15
CA LYS A 258 22.37 13.43 3.99
C LYS A 258 22.32 14.81 3.35
N TYR A 259 21.12 15.37 3.19
CA TYR A 259 20.94 16.72 2.69
C TYR A 259 21.65 17.75 3.59
N MET A 260 21.33 17.77 4.89
CA MET A 260 21.88 18.74 5.84
C MET A 260 23.40 18.69 5.94
N ARG A 261 24.00 17.48 5.90
CA ARG A 261 25.45 17.29 6.04
C ARG A 261 26.25 17.53 4.76
N SER A 262 25.60 17.62 3.60
CA SER A 262 26.28 17.84 2.32
C SER A 262 26.42 19.34 2.05
N SER A 263 27.52 19.73 1.40
CA SER A 263 27.72 21.11 0.88
C SER A 263 26.67 21.44 -0.19
N SER A 264 26.44 22.74 -0.45
CA SER A 264 25.50 23.16 -1.50
C SER A 264 25.87 22.58 -2.88
N GLU A 265 27.17 22.52 -3.17
CA GLU A 265 27.70 21.94 -4.41
C GLU A 265 27.45 20.44 -4.48
N ASP A 266 27.74 19.70 -3.40
CA ASP A 266 27.47 18.26 -3.33
C ASP A 266 25.98 17.94 -3.48
N ARG A 267 25.11 18.73 -2.86
CA ARG A 267 23.66 18.53 -2.96
C ARG A 267 23.17 18.62 -4.40
N SER A 268 23.72 19.57 -5.17
CA SER A 268 23.39 19.73 -6.60
C SER A 268 24.01 18.63 -7.45
N LYS A 269 25.32 18.36 -7.29
CA LYS A 269 26.06 17.35 -8.07
C LYS A 269 25.53 15.93 -7.85
N LYS A 270 25.17 15.57 -6.62
CA LYS A 270 24.64 14.24 -6.27
C LYS A 270 23.12 14.14 -6.36
N GLY A 271 22.44 15.20 -6.78
CA GLY A 271 20.98 15.20 -6.95
C GLY A 271 20.16 15.13 -5.65
N LEU A 272 20.76 15.41 -4.48
CA LEU A 272 20.04 15.41 -3.20
C LEU A 272 18.91 16.45 -3.14
N ASN A 273 19.06 17.58 -3.83
CA ASN A 273 18.00 18.58 -3.98
C ASN A 273 16.75 17.95 -4.63
N LEU A 274 16.95 17.19 -5.71
CA LEU A 274 15.87 16.54 -6.45
C LEU A 274 15.20 15.47 -5.58
N MET A 275 15.98 14.64 -4.88
CA MET A 275 15.42 13.65 -3.97
C MET A 275 14.58 14.28 -2.87
N LEU A 276 15.06 15.36 -2.24
CA LEU A 276 14.31 16.05 -1.20
C LEU A 276 13.00 16.64 -1.74
N ILE A 277 13.04 17.28 -2.91
CA ILE A 277 11.83 17.82 -3.57
C ILE A 277 10.82 16.69 -3.84
N GLY A 278 11.27 15.58 -4.44
CA GLY A 278 10.41 14.43 -4.72
C GLY A 278 9.78 13.84 -3.45
N ALA A 279 10.56 13.71 -2.37
CA ALA A 279 10.07 13.24 -1.09
C ALA A 279 9.10 14.24 -0.44
N VAL A 280 9.38 15.54 -0.48
CA VAL A 280 8.47 16.56 0.09
C VAL A 280 7.15 16.58 -0.67
N ILE A 281 7.17 16.63 -2.00
CA ILE A 281 5.93 16.63 -2.79
C ILE A 281 5.17 15.32 -2.56
N GLY A 282 5.85 14.18 -2.62
CA GLY A 282 5.19 12.88 -2.50
C GLY A 282 4.70 12.52 -1.12
N LEU A 283 5.29 13.07 -0.06
CA LEU A 283 5.03 12.61 1.33
C LEU A 283 4.42 13.69 2.23
N LEU A 284 4.70 14.97 2.00
CA LEU A 284 4.18 16.03 2.86
C LEU A 284 2.64 16.06 2.90
N PRO A 285 1.93 15.92 1.75
CA PRO A 285 0.46 15.87 1.77
C PRO A 285 -0.04 14.76 2.69
N ILE A 286 0.39 13.51 2.51
CA ILE A 286 -0.10 12.42 3.36
C ILE A 286 0.25 12.61 4.85
N LEU A 287 1.40 13.20 5.17
CA LEU A 287 1.76 13.53 6.56
C LEU A 287 0.83 14.59 7.17
N VAL A 288 0.40 15.58 6.39
CA VAL A 288 -0.56 16.60 6.84
C VAL A 288 -1.91 15.95 7.13
N TYR A 289 -2.44 15.12 6.23
CA TYR A 289 -3.72 14.44 6.45
C TYR A 289 -3.64 13.47 7.64
N PHE A 290 -2.57 12.68 7.75
CA PHE A 290 -2.37 11.78 8.90
C PHE A 290 -2.33 12.54 10.23
N THR A 291 -1.62 13.67 10.26
CA THR A 291 -1.47 14.50 11.47
C THR A 291 -2.79 15.16 11.85
N ALA A 292 -3.52 15.70 10.87
CA ALA A 292 -4.83 16.30 11.10
C ALA A 292 -5.85 15.28 11.60
N GLY A 293 -5.91 14.10 10.99
CA GLY A 293 -6.78 13.01 11.44
C GLY A 293 -6.44 12.49 12.84
N TYR A 294 -5.16 12.51 13.21
CA TYR A 294 -4.73 12.17 14.57
C TYR A 294 -5.13 13.23 15.61
N LEU A 295 -4.94 14.51 15.29
CA LEU A 295 -5.27 15.62 16.21
C LEU A 295 -6.78 15.87 16.32
N SER A 296 -7.53 15.54 15.28
CA SER A 296 -8.99 15.70 15.22
C SER A 296 -9.62 14.48 14.56
N PRO A 297 -9.81 13.37 15.32
CA PRO A 297 -10.48 12.18 14.80
C PRO A 297 -11.85 12.51 14.20
N GLY A 298 -12.14 11.98 13.01
CA GLY A 298 -13.39 12.25 12.28
C GLY A 298 -13.38 13.50 11.42
N ILE A 299 -12.26 14.24 11.33
CA ILE A 299 -12.13 15.34 10.37
C ILE A 299 -12.10 14.80 8.94
N ASP A 300 -13.06 15.25 8.11
CA ASP A 300 -13.00 15.02 6.67
C ASP A 300 -12.30 16.22 6.01
N LEU A 301 -11.09 16.00 5.54
CA LEU A 301 -10.31 17.03 4.87
C LEU A 301 -10.54 16.95 3.36
N PRO A 302 -10.88 18.07 2.70
CA PRO A 302 -11.13 18.08 1.27
C PRO A 302 -9.90 17.58 0.52
N GLY A 303 -10.10 16.65 -0.41
CA GLY A 303 -9.03 16.13 -1.26
C GLY A 303 -8.25 14.93 -0.72
N ASN A 304 -8.66 14.35 0.42
CA ASN A 304 -8.01 13.16 1.00
C ASN A 304 -7.86 12.02 -0.04
N ASP A 305 -8.91 11.77 -0.82
CA ASP A 305 -8.94 10.76 -1.89
C ASP A 305 -7.85 10.95 -2.97
N TYR A 306 -7.31 12.17 -3.11
CA TYR A 306 -6.34 12.52 -4.15
C TYR A 306 -4.90 12.61 -3.61
N VAL A 307 -4.69 12.46 -2.31
CA VAL A 307 -3.38 12.63 -1.67
C VAL A 307 -2.34 11.69 -2.28
N PHE A 308 -2.73 10.47 -2.62
CA PHE A 308 -1.81 9.49 -3.20
C PHE A 308 -1.26 9.91 -4.57
N VAL A 309 -1.93 10.83 -5.28
CA VAL A 309 -1.47 11.29 -6.60
C VAL A 309 -0.09 11.92 -6.52
N THR A 310 0.24 12.54 -5.38
CA THR A 310 1.53 13.23 -5.21
C THR A 310 2.71 12.25 -5.15
N PHE A 311 2.49 10.96 -4.87
CA PHE A 311 3.54 9.93 -4.91
C PHE A 311 4.21 9.83 -6.29
N VAL A 312 3.56 10.29 -7.36
CA VAL A 312 4.15 10.37 -8.71
C VAL A 312 5.45 11.17 -8.76
N ALA A 313 5.65 12.11 -7.82
CA ALA A 313 6.87 12.89 -7.73
C ALA A 313 8.09 12.02 -7.37
N ILE A 314 7.92 11.01 -6.52
CA ILE A 314 9.03 10.18 -6.03
C ILE A 314 9.82 9.53 -7.18
N PRO A 315 9.22 8.72 -8.07
CA PRO A 315 9.97 8.01 -9.10
C PRO A 315 10.55 8.98 -10.12
N ILE A 316 9.87 10.09 -10.44
CA ILE A 316 10.35 11.11 -11.37
C ILE A 316 11.62 11.77 -10.82
N PHE A 317 11.54 12.36 -9.64
CA PHE A 317 12.65 13.11 -9.05
C PHE A 317 13.81 12.20 -8.65
N PHE A 318 13.55 10.98 -8.16
CA PHE A 318 14.63 10.04 -7.81
C PHE A 318 15.36 9.55 -9.06
N THR A 319 14.65 9.36 -10.17
CA THR A 319 15.26 9.03 -11.47
C THR A 319 16.15 10.16 -11.97
N MET A 320 15.67 11.41 -11.91
CA MET A 320 16.46 12.59 -12.27
C MET A 320 17.70 12.74 -11.37
N ALA A 321 17.55 12.49 -10.07
CA ALA A 321 18.64 12.55 -9.10
C ALA A 321 19.73 11.52 -9.41
N LEU A 322 19.34 10.27 -9.72
CA LEU A 322 20.27 9.22 -10.10
C LEU A 322 21.05 9.59 -11.38
N GLY A 323 20.38 10.24 -12.34
CA GLY A 323 21.02 10.75 -13.55
C GLY A 323 22.16 11.73 -13.27
N LYS A 324 22.08 12.53 -12.18
CA LYS A 324 23.16 13.42 -11.74
C LYS A 324 24.36 12.66 -11.19
N VAL A 325 24.11 11.67 -10.33
CA VAL A 325 25.16 10.82 -9.73
C VAL A 325 25.96 10.04 -10.78
N SER A 326 25.32 9.62 -11.87
CA SER A 326 26.01 8.86 -12.93
C SER A 326 26.97 9.67 -13.81
N ARG A 327 26.92 11.01 -13.73
CA ARG A 327 27.75 11.92 -14.53
C ARG A 327 29.00 12.42 -13.77
N THR A 328 29.10 12.09 -12.49
CA THR A 328 30.25 12.36 -11.62
C THR A 328 31.10 11.12 -11.51
#